data_AF-A0A8D8Z595-F1
#
_entry.id   AF-A0A8D8Z595-F1
#
_cell.length_a   1.000
_cell.length_b   1.000
_cell.length_c   1.000
_cell.angle_alpha   90.00
_cell.angle_beta   90.00
_cell.angle_gamma   90.00
#
_symmetry.space_group_name_H-M   'P 1'
#
loop_
_entity.id
_entity.type
_entity.pdbx_description
1 polymer ?
#
loop_
_entity_poly.entity_id
_entity_poly.type
_entity_poly.pdbx_seq_one_letter_code
_entity_poly.pdbx_strand_id
1 'polypeptide(L)'
;CRYLFFQDKCCITTFKIKYHTQGTYIEMYWNSIAYLFPTSIKFFIAFIIALSNQGVKSSMNLETIQKFPKLVVFDLDYTLWPLFVYIDCNPPFTKVGNEVRDKNGTVIKPYDNVPEIFQYLKQLDCKIALASRTTEIKGASQLVDMFGWDKYVDHRELFPADKPAHFANIKKAMGIDYKDM
;
A
#
# COMPACT_ATOMS: atom_id res chain seq x y z
N CYS A 1 -10.88 -15.88 7.67
CA CYS A 1 -9.64 -15.31 7.13
C CYS A 1 -9.95 -14.02 6.39
N ARG A 2 -9.47 -12.87 6.88
CA ARG A 2 -9.66 -11.56 6.23
C ARG A 2 -8.26 -11.05 5.89
N TYR A 3 -8.02 -10.77 4.61
CA TYR A 3 -6.78 -10.19 4.09
C TYR A 3 -7.17 -8.90 3.38
N LEU A 4 -6.45 -7.79 3.59
CA LEU A 4 -6.44 -6.71 2.60
C LEU A 4 -5.48 -7.15 1.49
N PHE A 5 -6.04 -7.56 0.36
CA PHE A 5 -5.25 -7.99 -0.79
C PHE A 5 -5.49 -7.02 -1.94
N PHE A 6 -4.46 -6.26 -2.31
CA PHE A 6 -4.44 -5.47 -3.54
C PHE A 6 -3.93 -6.41 -4.66
N GLN A 7 -4.85 -6.91 -5.49
CA GLN A 7 -4.51 -7.75 -6.65
C GLN A 7 -4.96 -7.08 -7.92
N ASP A 8 -4.01 -6.70 -8.77
CA ASP A 8 -4.31 -6.47 -10.17
C ASP A 8 -4.45 -7.82 -10.88
N LYS A 9 -5.67 -8.12 -11.32
CA LYS A 9 -5.90 -8.99 -12.46
C LYS A 9 -6.17 -8.10 -13.66
N CYS A 10 -5.29 -8.23 -14.65
CA CYS A 10 -5.42 -7.77 -16.04
C CYS A 10 -6.81 -7.17 -16.39
N CYS A 11 -6.82 -5.86 -16.64
CA CYS A 11 -7.89 -5.06 -17.23
C CYS A 11 -9.18 -4.78 -16.42
N ILE A 12 -9.38 -5.35 -15.23
CA ILE A 12 -10.40 -4.88 -14.27
C ILE A 12 -9.83 -5.05 -12.85
N THR A 13 -9.50 -3.96 -12.17
CA THR A 13 -9.13 -4.02 -10.76
C THR A 13 -10.39 -4.20 -9.92
N THR A 14 -10.76 -5.44 -9.64
CA THR A 14 -11.82 -5.76 -8.68
C THR A 14 -11.25 -5.70 -7.27
N PHE A 15 -11.55 -4.64 -6.54
CA PHE A 15 -11.28 -4.55 -5.11
C PHE A 15 -12.33 -5.36 -4.36
N LYS A 16 -11.90 -6.40 -3.62
CA LYS A 16 -12.80 -7.21 -2.79
C LYS A 16 -12.53 -6.95 -1.31
N ILE A 17 -13.32 -6.07 -0.72
CA ILE A 17 -13.34 -5.87 0.73
C ILE A 17 -14.46 -6.74 1.30
N LYS A 18 -14.11 -7.79 2.05
CA LYS A 18 -15.09 -8.59 2.81
C LYS A 18 -15.17 -8.06 4.23
N TYR A 19 -16.23 -7.31 4.51
CA TYR A 19 -16.55 -6.83 5.85
C TYR A 19 -17.64 -7.72 6.47
N HIS A 20 -17.51 -8.06 7.75
CA HIS A 20 -18.56 -8.78 8.47
C HIS A 20 -18.77 -8.13 9.84
N THR A 21 -19.97 -7.60 10.01
CA THR A 21 -20.54 -7.05 11.25
C THR A 21 -21.90 -7.70 11.50
N GLN A 22 -22.06 -8.30 12.68
CA GLN A 22 -23.35 -8.73 13.25
C GLN A 22 -24.31 -9.41 12.25
N GLY A 23 -23.80 -10.39 11.49
CA GLY A 23 -24.64 -11.23 10.61
C GLY A 23 -25.07 -10.60 9.28
N THR A 24 -24.63 -9.38 8.97
CA THR A 24 -24.90 -8.76 7.66
C THR A 24 -23.68 -8.86 6.75
N TYR A 25 -23.87 -9.44 5.57
CA TYR A 25 -22.87 -9.51 4.52
C TYR A 25 -22.92 -8.23 3.69
N ILE A 26 -21.86 -7.43 3.74
CA ILE A 26 -21.69 -6.32 2.80
C ILE A 26 -20.60 -6.73 1.82
N GLU A 27 -21.01 -7.20 0.65
CA GLU A 27 -20.12 -7.43 -0.48
C GLU A 27 -20.12 -6.18 -1.36
N MET A 28 -19.03 -5.41 -1.31
CA MET A 28 -18.84 -4.29 -2.22
C MET A 28 -18.09 -4.78 -3.46
N TYR A 29 -18.76 -4.76 -4.60
CA TYR A 29 -18.17 -5.04 -5.90
C TYR A 29 -17.83 -3.71 -6.57
N TRP A 30 -16.56 -3.49 -6.87
CA TRP A 30 -16.13 -2.31 -7.63
C TRP A 30 -15.52 -2.77 -8.96
N ASN A 31 -16.20 -2.47 -10.06
CA ASN A 31 -15.68 -2.66 -11.41
C ASN A 31 -15.23 -1.29 -11.89
N SER A 32 -13.92 -1.05 -11.94
CA SER A 32 -13.39 0.21 -12.45
C SER A 32 -12.77 0.02 -13.83
N ILE A 33 -13.27 0.79 -14.78
CA ILE A 33 -12.63 0.98 -16.08
C ILE A 33 -11.48 1.96 -15.85
N ALA A 34 -10.32 1.67 -16.43
CA ALA A 34 -8.98 2.19 -16.15
C ALA A 34 -8.72 3.72 -16.20
N TYR A 35 -9.75 4.59 -16.18
CA TYR A 35 -9.59 6.03 -16.45
C TYR A 35 -10.05 6.99 -15.33
N LEU A 36 -10.27 6.52 -14.09
CA LEU A 36 -10.63 7.39 -12.96
C LEU A 36 -9.84 7.01 -11.70
N PHE A 37 -8.53 7.20 -11.72
CA PHE A 37 -7.62 6.98 -10.58
C PHE A 37 -7.45 8.12 -9.54
N PRO A 38 -8.07 9.33 -9.60
CA PRO A 38 -7.90 10.32 -8.51
C PRO A 38 -8.77 10.11 -7.26
N THR A 39 -9.72 9.17 -7.25
CA THR A 39 -10.73 9.04 -6.18
C THR A 39 -10.43 7.95 -5.15
N SER A 40 -9.67 6.90 -5.49
CA SER A 40 -9.47 5.72 -4.65
C SER A 40 -8.61 5.97 -3.39
N ILE A 41 -7.59 6.83 -3.45
CA ILE A 41 -6.79 7.21 -2.27
C ILE A 41 -7.60 8.11 -1.31
N LYS A 42 -8.42 9.02 -1.84
CA LYS A 42 -9.32 9.84 -1.01
C LYS A 42 -10.32 8.99 -0.26
N PHE A 43 -10.81 7.89 -0.84
CA PHE A 43 -11.68 6.94 -0.16
C PHE A 43 -10.93 6.10 0.88
N PHE A 44 -9.69 5.71 0.64
CA PHE A 44 -8.87 5.01 1.64
C PHE A 44 -8.56 5.91 2.84
N ILE A 45 -8.15 7.16 2.59
CA ILE A 45 -7.94 8.17 3.63
C ILE A 45 -9.26 8.49 4.34
N ALA A 46 -10.37 8.69 3.62
CA ALA A 46 -11.67 8.92 4.24
C ALA A 46 -12.17 7.71 5.06
N PHE A 47 -11.86 6.48 4.65
CA PHE A 47 -12.17 5.27 5.39
C PHE A 47 -11.32 5.17 6.67
N ILE A 48 -10.02 5.44 6.59
CA ILE A 48 -9.12 5.48 7.75
C ILE A 48 -9.48 6.63 8.71
N ILE A 49 -9.82 7.81 8.17
CA ILE A 49 -10.31 8.96 8.93
C ILE A 49 -11.66 8.63 9.56
N ALA A 50 -12.59 7.99 8.85
CA ALA A 50 -13.87 7.56 9.41
C ALA A 50 -13.68 6.52 10.53
N LEU A 51 -12.69 5.64 10.43
CA LEU A 51 -12.29 4.75 11.52
C LEU A 51 -11.69 5.52 12.71
N SER A 52 -10.91 6.57 12.47
CA SER A 52 -10.33 7.42 13.53
C SER A 52 -11.33 8.39 14.19
N ASN A 53 -12.33 8.86 13.43
CA ASN A 53 -13.38 9.80 13.86
C ASN A 53 -14.60 9.10 14.45
N GLN A 54 -14.56 7.78 14.65
CA GLN A 54 -15.48 7.09 15.55
C GLN A 54 -15.12 7.40 17.01
N GLY A 55 -15.16 8.69 17.36
CA GLY A 55 -15.34 9.15 18.73
C GLY A 55 -16.77 8.84 19.15
N VAL A 56 -17.05 7.58 19.46
CA VAL A 56 -18.34 7.19 20.01
C VAL A 56 -18.40 7.60 21.48
N LYS A 57 -19.22 8.61 21.77
CA LYS A 57 -19.64 8.91 23.13
C LYS A 57 -20.59 7.83 23.65
N SER A 58 -20.32 7.47 24.90
CA SER A 58 -21.10 6.69 25.89
C SER A 58 -21.31 5.19 25.64
N SER A 59 -20.72 4.42 26.56
CA SER A 59 -20.91 2.98 26.83
C SER A 59 -20.68 2.03 25.65
N MET A 60 -19.44 1.93 25.18
CA MET A 60 -18.99 0.76 24.43
C MET A 60 -17.87 0.07 25.20
N ASN A 61 -18.02 -1.24 25.38
CA ASN A 61 -17.08 -2.10 26.06
C ASN A 61 -15.73 -2.05 25.31
N LEU A 62 -14.62 -1.82 26.02
CA LEU A 62 -13.28 -1.60 25.43
C LEU A 62 -12.78 -2.80 24.59
N GLU A 63 -13.44 -3.95 24.69
CA GLU A 63 -13.18 -5.18 23.94
C GLU A 63 -13.56 -5.12 22.45
N THR A 64 -14.32 -4.11 21.99
CA THR A 64 -14.81 -4.06 20.59
C THR A 64 -14.06 -3.09 19.66
N ILE A 65 -12.95 -2.47 20.10
CA ILE A 65 -12.07 -1.79 19.15
C ILE A 65 -11.38 -2.87 18.31
N GLN A 66 -11.85 -3.02 17.08
CA GLN A 66 -11.25 -3.89 16.06
C GLN A 66 -9.75 -3.58 15.97
N LYS A 67 -8.92 -4.54 16.39
CA LYS A 67 -7.47 -4.40 16.52
C LYS A 67 -6.86 -3.82 15.23
N PHE A 68 -6.18 -2.67 15.35
CA PHE A 68 -5.43 -2.09 14.24
C PHE A 68 -4.35 -3.08 13.76
N PRO A 69 -4.11 -3.21 12.44
CA PRO A 69 -3.09 -4.12 11.94
C PRO A 69 -1.71 -3.76 12.49
N LYS A 70 -0.90 -4.77 12.79
CA LYS A 70 0.50 -4.56 13.20
C LYS A 70 1.40 -4.25 12.01
N LEU A 71 0.98 -4.62 10.81
CA LEU A 71 1.72 -4.46 9.57
C LEU A 71 0.76 -4.12 8.43
N VAL A 72 1.12 -3.17 7.59
CA VAL A 72 0.47 -2.94 6.29
C VAL A 72 1.49 -3.19 5.19
N VAL A 73 1.09 -3.96 4.17
CA VAL A 73 1.94 -4.29 3.02
C VAL A 73 1.44 -3.56 1.78
N PHE A 74 2.30 -2.76 1.15
CA PHE A 74 2.01 -2.03 -0.08
C PHE A 74 2.62 -2.71 -1.30
N ASP A 75 1.90 -2.68 -2.43
CA ASP A 75 2.53 -2.83 -3.74
C ASP A 75 3.27 -1.54 -4.12
N LEU A 76 3.97 -1.54 -5.25
CA LEU A 76 4.68 -0.39 -5.79
C LEU A 76 3.95 0.24 -6.98
N ASP A 77 4.02 -0.40 -8.14
CA ASP A 77 3.45 0.09 -9.40
C ASP A 77 1.94 0.27 -9.27
N TYR A 78 1.44 1.43 -9.72
CA TYR A 78 0.04 1.86 -9.57
C TYR A 78 -0.52 1.87 -8.13
N THR A 79 0.36 1.83 -7.13
CA THR A 79 -0.01 1.95 -5.70
C THR A 79 0.69 3.15 -5.06
N LEU A 80 2.01 3.27 -5.21
CA LEU A 80 2.79 4.40 -4.68
C LEU A 80 3.11 5.45 -5.75
N TRP A 81 3.11 5.05 -7.01
CA TRP A 81 3.30 5.92 -8.17
C TRP A 81 2.44 5.46 -9.34
N PRO A 82 2.07 6.35 -10.27
CA PRO A 82 1.14 6.05 -11.36
C PRO A 82 1.83 5.46 -12.61
N LEU A 83 2.73 4.49 -12.44
CA LEU A 83 3.49 3.89 -13.55
C LEU A 83 3.99 2.48 -13.22
N PHE A 84 4.42 1.74 -14.24
CA PHE A 84 5.24 0.54 -14.11
C PHE A 84 6.72 0.89 -14.23
N VAL A 85 7.50 0.68 -13.17
CA VAL A 85 8.94 1.03 -13.20
C VAL A 85 9.70 0.31 -14.32
N TYR A 86 9.33 -0.93 -14.65
CA TYR A 86 10.03 -1.72 -15.66
C TYR A 86 9.65 -1.37 -17.11
N ILE A 87 8.53 -0.67 -17.33
CA ILE A 87 8.05 -0.28 -18.67
C ILE A 87 8.29 1.20 -18.92
N ASP A 88 7.84 2.03 -17.99
CA ASP A 88 7.66 3.46 -18.21
C ASP A 88 8.89 4.28 -17.83
N CYS A 89 9.87 3.66 -17.17
CA CYS A 89 11.07 4.33 -16.67
C CYS A 89 12.35 3.76 -17.26
N ASN A 90 13.38 4.59 -17.26
CA ASN A 90 14.71 4.21 -17.70
C ASN A 90 15.74 4.43 -16.57
N PRO A 91 15.95 3.47 -15.67
CA PRO A 91 16.97 3.58 -14.62
C PRO A 91 18.40 3.70 -15.20
N PRO A 92 19.37 4.22 -14.42
CA PRO A 92 19.25 4.63 -13.03
C PRO A 92 18.51 5.97 -12.89
N PHE A 93 17.95 6.18 -11.70
CA PHE A 93 17.34 7.45 -11.31
C PHE A 93 18.39 8.40 -10.71
N THR A 94 18.12 9.69 -10.83
CA THR A 94 18.92 10.78 -10.25
C THR A 94 18.00 11.80 -9.59
N LYS A 95 18.52 12.51 -8.59
CA LYS A 95 17.78 13.59 -7.92
C LYS A 95 18.38 14.94 -8.31
N VAL A 96 17.58 15.80 -8.92
CA VAL A 96 17.95 17.16 -9.34
C VAL A 96 17.06 18.12 -8.57
N GLY A 97 17.62 18.78 -7.55
CA GLY A 97 16.84 19.54 -6.58
C GLY A 97 15.85 18.64 -5.84
N ASN A 98 14.56 18.91 -5.99
CA ASN A 98 13.47 18.10 -5.40
C ASN A 98 12.88 17.06 -6.36
N GLU A 99 13.31 17.04 -7.62
CA GLU A 99 12.76 16.13 -8.62
C GLU A 99 13.61 14.88 -8.76
N VAL A 100 12.94 13.73 -8.82
CA VAL A 100 13.56 12.46 -9.21
C VAL A 100 13.35 12.27 -10.70
N ARG A 101 14.43 11.97 -11.43
CA ARG A 101 14.43 11.82 -12.89
C ARG A 101 15.09 10.52 -13.31
N ASP A 102 14.55 9.89 -14.34
CA ASP A 102 15.21 8.75 -14.99
C ASP A 102 16.38 9.19 -15.89
N LYS A 103 17.10 8.24 -16.50
CA LYS A 103 18.27 8.53 -17.35
C LYS A 103 17.95 9.41 -18.57
N ASN A 104 16.70 9.40 -19.01
CA ASN A 104 16.21 10.19 -20.16
C ASN A 104 15.70 11.57 -19.72
N GLY A 105 15.72 11.89 -18.43
CA GLY A 105 15.26 13.14 -17.86
C GLY A 105 13.76 13.15 -17.53
N THR A 106 13.06 12.02 -17.65
CA THR A 106 11.64 11.87 -17.32
C THR A 106 11.46 12.06 -15.82
N VAL A 107 10.60 13.00 -15.42
CA VAL A 107 10.33 13.27 -14.00
C VAL A 107 9.40 12.21 -13.44
N ILE A 108 9.84 11.53 -12.38
CA ILE A 108 9.06 10.51 -11.67
C ILE A 108 8.42 11.13 -10.44
N LYS A 109 7.09 11.08 -10.37
CA LYS A 109 6.32 11.62 -9.24
C LYS A 109 5.48 10.52 -8.59
N PRO A 110 5.57 10.33 -7.26
CA PRO A 110 4.67 9.44 -6.55
C PRO A 110 3.29 10.10 -6.41
N TYR A 111 2.30 9.34 -5.92
CA TYR A 111 1.04 9.93 -5.48
C TYR A 111 1.28 10.86 -4.27
N ASP A 112 0.66 12.05 -4.28
CA ASP A 112 0.95 13.12 -3.32
C ASP A 112 0.78 12.72 -1.85
N ASN A 113 -0.21 11.86 -1.55
CA ASN A 113 -0.55 11.49 -0.17
C ASN A 113 0.29 10.33 0.41
N VAL A 114 1.18 9.71 -0.36
CA VAL A 114 1.98 8.55 0.13
C VAL A 114 2.76 8.87 1.41
N PRO A 115 3.49 10.00 1.50
CA PRO A 115 4.24 10.33 2.71
C PRO A 115 3.35 10.51 3.95
N GLU A 116 2.16 11.11 3.79
CA GLU A 116 1.19 11.33 4.86
C GLU A 116 0.61 10.01 5.37
N ILE A 117 0.27 9.09 4.46
CA ILE A 117 -0.21 7.76 4.78
C ILE A 117 0.86 6.98 5.56
N PHE A 118 2.10 7.00 5.09
CA PHE A 118 3.20 6.30 5.77
C PHE A 118 3.45 6.88 7.16
N GLN A 119 3.47 8.20 7.29
CA GLN A 119 3.62 8.87 8.57
C GLN A 119 2.50 8.51 9.55
N TYR A 120 1.25 8.51 9.09
CA TYR A 120 0.09 8.14 9.91
C TYR A 120 0.17 6.68 10.40
N LEU A 121 0.55 5.75 9.52
CA LEU A 121 0.76 4.35 9.92
C LEU A 121 1.85 4.21 10.99
N LYS A 122 2.97 4.95 10.86
CA LYS A 122 4.00 4.93 11.90
C LYS A 122 3.52 5.52 13.23
N GLN A 123 2.68 6.56 13.21
CA GLN A 123 2.10 7.15 14.43
C GLN A 123 1.20 6.15 15.18
N LEU A 124 0.59 5.20 14.46
CA LEU A 124 -0.22 4.13 15.03
C LEU A 124 0.59 2.87 15.40
N ASP A 125 1.92 2.98 15.47
CA ASP A 125 2.85 1.87 15.71
C ASP A 125 2.65 0.70 14.71
N CYS A 126 2.25 1.02 13.49
CA CYS A 126 2.08 0.06 12.42
C CYS A 126 3.37 -0.08 11.62
N LYS A 127 3.78 -1.33 11.39
CA LYS A 127 4.88 -1.65 10.49
C LYS A 127 4.45 -1.49 9.04
N ILE A 128 5.40 -1.16 8.17
CA ILE A 128 5.17 -0.99 6.74
C ILE A 128 6.12 -1.92 5.99
N ALA A 129 5.58 -2.75 5.11
CA ALA A 129 6.38 -3.53 4.17
C ALA A 129 6.00 -3.23 2.72
N LEU A 130 6.94 -3.46 1.81
CA LEU A 130 6.72 -3.40 0.38
C LEU A 130 6.77 -4.81 -0.20
N ALA A 131 5.85 -5.14 -1.09
CA ALA A 131 5.82 -6.40 -1.82
C ALA A 131 5.55 -6.13 -3.29
N SER A 132 6.56 -6.23 -4.17
CA SER A 132 6.40 -5.96 -5.61
C SER A 132 6.98 -7.06 -6.46
N ARG A 133 6.24 -7.38 -7.53
CA ARG A 133 6.59 -8.39 -8.52
C ARG A 133 7.49 -7.86 -9.65
N THR A 134 7.93 -6.61 -9.54
CA THR A 134 8.73 -5.97 -10.58
C THR A 134 10.01 -6.76 -10.87
N THR A 135 10.38 -6.81 -12.14
CA THR A 135 11.70 -7.29 -12.58
C THR A 135 12.77 -6.21 -12.42
N GLU A 136 12.36 -4.93 -12.39
CA GLU A 136 13.24 -3.78 -12.19
C GLU A 136 13.47 -3.50 -10.70
N ILE A 137 14.09 -4.48 -10.02
CA ILE A 137 14.27 -4.50 -8.57
C ILE A 137 15.15 -3.32 -8.10
N LYS A 138 16.25 -3.07 -8.83
CA LYS A 138 17.21 -2.03 -8.46
C LYS A 138 16.61 -0.64 -8.63
N GLY A 139 15.95 -0.39 -9.76
CA GLY A 139 15.25 0.87 -10.00
C GLY A 139 14.15 1.11 -8.98
N ALA A 140 13.31 0.11 -8.70
CA ALA A 140 12.24 0.23 -7.71
C ALA A 140 12.77 0.55 -6.30
N SER A 141 13.81 -0.16 -5.85
CA SER A 141 14.44 0.14 -4.56
C SER A 141 15.05 1.55 -4.53
N GLN A 142 15.71 1.97 -5.60
CA GLN A 142 16.31 3.29 -5.71
C GLN A 142 15.26 4.40 -5.60
N LEU A 143 14.08 4.24 -6.20
CA LEU A 143 12.98 5.21 -6.08
C LEU A 143 12.50 5.36 -4.64
N VAL A 144 12.30 4.25 -3.93
CA VAL A 144 11.91 4.26 -2.51
C VAL A 144 12.91 5.06 -1.67
N ASP A 145 14.21 4.89 -1.93
CA ASP A 145 15.27 5.63 -1.24
C ASP A 145 15.26 7.12 -1.63
N MET A 146 15.11 7.45 -2.91
CA MET A 146 15.12 8.84 -3.39
C MET A 146 13.93 9.68 -2.91
N PHE A 147 12.77 9.03 -2.73
CA PHE A 147 11.59 9.63 -2.12
C PHE A 147 11.67 9.70 -0.59
N GLY A 148 12.74 9.17 0.03
CA GLY A 148 12.95 9.22 1.48
C GLY A 148 11.93 8.40 2.25
N TRP A 149 11.46 7.30 1.66
CA TRP A 149 10.50 6.38 2.27
C TRP A 149 11.16 5.25 3.05
N ASP A 150 12.47 5.08 2.89
CA ASP A 150 13.33 4.19 3.66
C ASP A 150 13.15 4.35 5.18
N LYS A 151 12.95 5.58 5.65
CA LYS A 151 12.71 5.88 7.07
C LYS A 151 11.37 5.33 7.62
N TYR A 152 10.43 5.00 6.73
CA TYR A 152 9.11 4.48 7.11
C TYR A 152 9.00 2.97 6.90
N VAL A 153 9.61 2.47 5.83
CA VAL A 153 9.50 1.09 5.37
C VAL A 153 10.39 0.17 6.20
N ASP A 154 9.77 -0.75 6.93
CA ASP A 154 10.46 -1.71 7.80
C ASP A 154 10.99 -2.94 7.02
N HIS A 155 10.38 -3.30 5.88
CA HIS A 155 10.78 -4.47 5.08
C HIS A 155 10.48 -4.32 3.57
N ARG A 156 11.32 -4.88 2.70
CA ARG A 156 11.13 -4.85 1.23
C ARG A 156 11.26 -6.26 0.64
N GLU A 157 10.19 -6.79 0.08
CA GLU A 157 10.21 -7.97 -0.78
C GLU A 157 9.97 -7.52 -2.23
N LEU A 158 11.05 -7.44 -3.02
CA LEU A 158 10.99 -6.97 -4.41
C LEU A 158 11.63 -8.02 -5.32
N PHE A 159 10.81 -8.86 -5.96
CA PHE A 159 11.30 -9.89 -6.89
C PHE A 159 10.16 -10.47 -7.75
N PRO A 160 10.45 -10.99 -8.95
CA PRO A 160 9.42 -11.51 -9.86
C PRO A 160 8.89 -12.88 -9.42
N ALA A 161 8.04 -12.90 -8.41
CA ALA A 161 7.30 -14.08 -7.97
C ALA A 161 5.82 -13.77 -7.73
N ASP A 162 5.06 -14.74 -7.23
CA ASP A 162 3.69 -14.52 -6.81
C ASP A 162 3.61 -13.82 -5.44
N LYS A 163 2.51 -13.11 -5.16
CA LYS A 163 2.34 -12.41 -3.88
C LYS A 163 2.35 -13.37 -2.67
N PRO A 164 1.79 -14.60 -2.74
CA PRO A 164 1.94 -15.56 -1.64
C PRO A 164 3.38 -15.79 -1.19
N ALA A 165 4.34 -15.93 -2.12
CA ALA A 165 5.76 -16.06 -1.75
C ALA A 165 6.29 -14.83 -1.01
N HIS A 166 5.93 -13.62 -1.47
CA HIS A 166 6.32 -12.37 -0.81
C HIS A 166 5.78 -12.31 0.63
N PHE A 167 4.50 -12.60 0.81
CA PHE A 167 3.86 -12.57 2.12
C PHE A 167 4.40 -13.65 3.07
N ALA A 168 4.78 -14.82 2.55
CA ALA A 168 5.45 -15.86 3.33
C ALA A 168 6.83 -15.38 3.83
N ASN A 169 7.61 -14.71 2.98
CA ASN A 169 8.90 -14.13 3.36
C ASN A 169 8.73 -13.00 4.38
N ILE A 170 7.77 -12.09 4.17
CA ILE A 170 7.46 -10.99 5.09
C ILE A 170 7.06 -11.54 6.46
N LYS A 171 6.15 -12.52 6.50
CA LYS A 171 5.74 -13.20 7.74
C LYS A 171 6.94 -13.78 8.49
N LYS A 172 7.83 -14.45 7.77
CA LYS A 172 9.04 -15.06 8.33
C LYS A 172 10.03 -14.00 8.84
N ALA A 173 10.25 -12.93 8.09
CA ALA A 173 11.21 -11.88 8.43
C ALA A 173 10.72 -11.01 9.60
N MET A 174 9.42 -10.68 9.64
CA MET A 174 8.84 -9.76 10.62
C MET A 174 8.22 -10.45 11.83
N GLY A 175 7.97 -11.77 11.77
CA GLY A 175 7.34 -12.51 12.87
C GLY A 175 5.88 -12.11 13.13
N ILE A 176 5.21 -11.49 12.15
CA ILE A 176 3.82 -11.05 12.25
C ILE A 176 2.93 -12.08 11.55
N ASP A 177 1.88 -12.54 12.22
CA ASP A 177 0.93 -13.48 11.61
C ASP A 177 0.02 -12.78 10.60
N TYR A 178 -0.43 -13.52 9.57
CA TYR A 178 -1.35 -13.02 8.55
C TYR A 178 -2.64 -12.38 9.07
N LYS A 179 -3.11 -12.77 10.26
CA LYS A 179 -4.31 -12.19 10.89
C LYS A 179 -4.07 -10.78 11.48
N ASP A 180 -2.80 -10.44 11.68
CA ASP A 180 -2.33 -9.16 12.22
C ASP A 180 -1.71 -8.28 11.10
N MET A 181 -1.81 -8.70 9.82
CA MET A 181 -1.42 -7.96 8.61
C MET A 181 -2.63 -7.38 7.85
#